data_AF-A0A5N7CIQ7-F1
#
_entry.id   AF-A0A5N7CIQ7-F1
#
_cell.length_a   1.000
_cell.length_b   1.000
_cell.length_c   1.000
_cell.angle_alpha   90.00
_cell.angle_beta   90.00
_cell.angle_gamma   90.00
#
_symmetry.space_group_name_H-M   'P 1'
#
loop_
_entity.id
_entity.type
_entity.pdbx_description
1 polymer ?
#
loop_
_entity_poly.entity_id
_entity_poly.type
_entity_poly.pdbx_seq_one_letter_code
_entity_poly.pdbx_strand_id
1 'polypeptide(L)'
;MSLSFNPDQSSLINTKWETVFLSERDVAGQIPINFITRAGVSVTAACFGNNVFETQSAEKCISNLLASGYRRFLVDLYWSVDSRAWSFCPVAIPKDEPVVTISTTPSVGPTATTSAARSTVTVGSNSSGSSVYELGPYLCANDLDLSGLIDIFQDYYKDTTSQLNVYIIYITFNLHVAASAAAPNQPASKVSGDDLPAFSERVDTLMDNRLFHYIYTPSQLAKERSNLNESWYVVDDGYKPITEYFTINKLSDGTQSTPDGWPGTKYVQLAKERRLFLEYGSVDPQLEDYDLTTGKSEVIFPPGYLTSTVPAPSGDTKGLDYGCLYDAGASQVSQVNSSWALSNSLSVPRGMNETYALSELSDRVVNLTACGLTPILNSTLFNKTADEAATLYKNISLSSTWAWAEGEPQGSDVGEGIDSPQHDRCAVMDVSVGGHWRVTNCTDIRRAACRVGNLPYTWTISNTVYSYSDAYSYACPENTTMGVPRTGLENTYLYRYLLTQSSNIINPASPDPAKREIWLDFNSRDITSCWATGGPEASCPYASDPKQLEKRTVLVSAIAAIVICIITALTLFVKCNANRRNSRRGKRVIHGWEYEGVPS
;
A
#
# COMPACT_ATOMS: atom_id res chain seq x y z
N MET A 1 7.45 -0.06 24.01
CA MET A 1 8.46 0.60 23.14
C MET A 1 7.68 1.12 21.93
N SER A 2 7.96 2.31 21.40
CA SER A 2 7.28 2.76 20.15
C SER A 2 7.82 1.95 18.99
N LEU A 3 6.95 1.44 18.13
CA LEU A 3 7.39 0.80 16.87
C LEU A 3 7.73 1.88 15.84
N SER A 4 8.44 1.52 14.78
CA SER A 4 8.85 2.45 13.72
C SER A 4 8.66 1.84 12.33
N PHE A 5 8.61 2.69 11.29
CA PHE A 5 8.62 2.20 9.92
C PHE A 5 10.05 1.85 9.52
N ASN A 6 10.36 0.54 9.51
CA ASN A 6 11.72 0.03 9.28
C ASN A 6 11.73 -1.15 8.30
N PRO A 7 11.54 -0.89 6.99
CA PRO A 7 11.52 -1.93 5.98
C PRO A 7 12.93 -2.45 5.63
N ASP A 8 13.00 -3.72 5.23
CA ASP A 8 14.20 -4.30 4.61
C ASP A 8 14.49 -3.66 3.26
N GLN A 9 15.77 -3.56 2.92
CA GLN A 9 16.20 -3.12 1.59
C GLN A 9 15.60 -3.98 0.46
N SER A 10 15.36 -5.27 0.70
CA SER A 10 14.76 -6.19 -0.28
C SER A 10 13.28 -5.88 -0.57
N SER A 11 12.57 -5.26 0.39
CA SER A 11 11.17 -4.85 0.27
C SER A 11 11.00 -3.54 -0.51
N LEU A 12 12.05 -2.71 -0.59
CA LEU A 12 12.00 -1.45 -1.31
C LEU A 12 11.74 -1.66 -2.81
N ILE A 13 10.93 -0.76 -3.35
CA ILE A 13 10.59 -0.66 -4.75
C ILE A 13 11.71 0.13 -5.45
N ASN A 14 12.15 -0.34 -6.62
CA ASN A 14 13.17 0.39 -7.39
C ASN A 14 12.53 1.48 -8.27
N THR A 15 13.35 2.38 -8.79
CA THR A 15 12.93 3.54 -9.59
C THR A 15 12.05 3.21 -10.80
N LYS A 16 12.25 2.05 -11.41
CA LYS A 16 11.41 1.57 -12.51
C LYS A 16 9.99 1.29 -12.04
N TRP A 17 9.86 0.51 -10.97
CA TRP A 17 8.56 0.22 -10.39
C TRP A 17 7.90 1.44 -9.75
N GLU A 18 8.68 2.39 -9.23
CA GLU A 18 8.14 3.70 -8.82
C GLU A 18 7.53 4.45 -10.00
N THR A 19 8.18 4.42 -11.18
CA THR A 19 7.64 5.00 -12.41
C THR A 19 6.35 4.30 -12.84
N VAL A 20 6.29 2.96 -12.74
CA VAL A 20 5.06 2.19 -13.00
C VAL A 20 3.94 2.67 -12.09
N PHE A 21 4.13 2.63 -10.77
CA PHE A 21 3.09 3.02 -9.81
C PHE A 21 2.71 4.50 -9.91
N LEU A 22 3.65 5.39 -10.22
CA LEU A 22 3.40 6.81 -10.42
C LEU A 22 2.54 7.04 -11.68
N SER A 23 2.91 6.40 -12.79
CA SER A 23 2.18 6.51 -14.05
C SER A 23 0.74 5.98 -13.94
N GLU A 24 0.54 4.82 -13.30
CA GLU A 24 -0.79 4.26 -13.06
C GLU A 24 -1.63 5.11 -12.12
N ARG A 25 -1.01 5.68 -11.07
CA ARG A 25 -1.72 6.62 -10.19
C ARG A 25 -2.16 7.86 -10.94
N ASP A 26 -1.31 8.39 -11.80
CA ASP A 26 -1.54 9.68 -12.44
C ASP A 26 -2.59 9.60 -13.54
N VAL A 27 -2.56 8.54 -14.35
CA VAL A 27 -3.59 8.24 -15.36
C VAL A 27 -4.94 7.91 -14.72
N ALA A 28 -4.93 7.25 -13.55
CA ALA A 28 -6.13 6.96 -12.77
C ALA A 28 -6.53 8.11 -11.82
N GLY A 29 -5.84 9.25 -11.88
CA GLY A 29 -5.90 10.30 -10.86
C GLY A 29 -7.30 10.87 -10.60
N GLN A 30 -8.10 10.97 -11.66
CA GLN A 30 -9.46 11.50 -11.63
C GLN A 30 -10.54 10.42 -11.53
N ILE A 31 -10.16 9.14 -11.63
CA ILE A 31 -11.09 8.03 -11.45
C ILE A 31 -11.51 8.00 -9.97
N PRO A 32 -12.81 7.89 -9.66
CA PRO A 32 -13.27 7.75 -8.30
C PRO A 32 -12.61 6.57 -7.58
N ILE A 33 -12.16 6.80 -6.34
CA ILE A 33 -11.27 5.88 -5.62
C ILE A 33 -11.83 4.46 -5.46
N ASN A 34 -13.16 4.30 -5.47
CA ASN A 34 -13.85 3.03 -5.33
C ASN A 34 -13.66 2.11 -6.54
N PHE A 35 -13.19 2.59 -7.69
CA PHE A 35 -12.94 1.76 -8.88
C PHE A 35 -11.46 1.43 -9.10
N ILE A 36 -10.59 1.81 -8.16
CA ILE A 36 -9.14 1.60 -8.27
C ILE A 36 -8.74 0.31 -7.57
N THR A 37 -8.17 -0.61 -8.34
CA THR A 37 -7.59 -1.85 -7.85
C THR A 37 -6.19 -1.60 -7.26
N ARG A 38 -5.89 -2.26 -6.15
CA ARG A 38 -4.60 -2.21 -5.46
C ARG A 38 -4.29 -3.57 -4.83
N ALA A 39 -3.02 -3.90 -4.57
CA ALA A 39 -2.70 -5.07 -3.77
C ALA A 39 -3.20 -4.93 -2.33
N GLY A 40 -3.89 -5.97 -1.84
CA GLY A 40 -4.34 -6.10 -0.46
C GLY A 40 -3.80 -7.35 0.22
N VAL A 41 -3.73 -7.31 1.55
CA VAL A 41 -3.14 -8.37 2.37
C VAL A 41 -3.82 -8.48 3.73
N SER A 42 -3.99 -9.72 4.22
CA SER A 42 -4.29 -9.98 5.63
C SER A 42 -2.99 -9.91 6.44
N VAL A 43 -2.94 -8.99 7.42
CA VAL A 43 -1.78 -8.84 8.31
C VAL A 43 -1.55 -10.12 9.10
N THR A 44 -2.61 -10.77 9.57
CA THR A 44 -2.53 -12.05 10.28
C THR A 44 -1.86 -13.13 9.43
N ALA A 45 -2.29 -13.28 8.18
CA ALA A 45 -1.70 -14.28 7.29
C ALA A 45 -0.24 -13.95 6.89
N ALA A 46 0.08 -12.68 6.68
CA ALA A 46 1.39 -12.27 6.18
C ALA A 46 2.46 -12.11 7.27
N CYS A 47 2.06 -11.77 8.50
CA CYS A 47 2.98 -11.41 9.58
C CYS A 47 2.96 -12.37 10.77
N PHE A 48 1.88 -13.13 10.98
CA PHE A 48 1.73 -14.00 12.16
C PHE A 48 1.64 -15.48 11.77
N GLY A 49 2.53 -15.89 10.88
CA GLY A 49 2.68 -17.29 10.48
C GLY A 49 3.00 -18.19 11.67
N ASN A 50 2.46 -19.41 11.67
CA ASN A 50 2.63 -20.38 12.77
C ASN A 50 2.19 -19.87 14.15
N ASN A 51 1.22 -18.94 14.20
CA ASN A 51 0.68 -18.35 15.44
C ASN A 51 1.72 -17.61 16.29
N VAL A 52 2.73 -17.01 15.65
CA VAL A 52 3.76 -16.23 16.33
C VAL A 52 3.48 -14.73 16.17
N PHE A 53 3.26 -14.05 17.31
CA PHE A 53 2.91 -12.64 17.43
C PHE A 53 4.02 -11.90 18.18
N GLU A 54 5.20 -11.84 17.58
CA GLU A 54 6.37 -11.15 18.12
C GLU A 54 6.44 -9.70 17.63
N THR A 55 6.70 -8.78 18.54
CA THR A 55 6.72 -7.32 18.29
C THR A 55 7.70 -6.90 17.19
N GLN A 56 8.94 -7.38 17.22
CA GLN A 56 9.97 -6.96 16.24
C GLN A 56 9.71 -7.55 14.85
N SER A 57 9.31 -8.83 14.78
CA SER A 57 8.87 -9.45 13.52
C SER A 57 7.63 -8.75 12.95
N ALA A 58 6.68 -8.34 13.79
CA ALA A 58 5.49 -7.59 13.36
C ALA A 58 5.87 -6.21 12.78
N GLU A 59 6.70 -5.45 13.49
CA GLU A 59 7.19 -4.13 13.04
C GLU A 59 7.84 -4.24 11.66
N LYS A 60 8.75 -5.20 11.53
CA LYS A 60 9.48 -5.45 10.29
C LYS A 60 8.55 -5.94 9.18
N CYS A 61 7.66 -6.87 9.47
CA CYS A 61 6.72 -7.43 8.48
C CYS A 61 5.79 -6.37 7.91
N ILE A 62 5.14 -5.57 8.77
CA ILE A 62 4.22 -4.52 8.34
C ILE A 62 4.96 -3.44 7.54
N SER A 63 6.16 -3.08 7.97
CA SER A 63 7.03 -2.16 7.23
C SER A 63 7.39 -2.71 5.84
N ASN A 64 7.76 -3.99 5.75
CA ASN A 64 8.03 -4.66 4.48
C ASN A 64 6.82 -4.65 3.54
N LEU A 65 5.60 -4.88 4.05
CA LEU A 65 4.37 -4.86 3.25
C LEU A 65 4.08 -3.45 2.72
N LEU A 66 4.21 -2.41 3.56
CA LEU A 66 4.03 -1.01 3.15
C LEU A 66 5.02 -0.61 2.05
N ALA A 67 6.29 -0.94 2.26
CA ALA A 67 7.38 -0.68 1.31
C ALA A 67 7.21 -1.46 0.00
N SER A 68 6.65 -2.68 0.07
CA SER A 68 6.43 -3.55 -1.10
C SER A 68 5.25 -3.14 -1.98
N GLY A 69 4.50 -2.10 -1.63
CA GLY A 69 3.42 -1.57 -2.48
C GLY A 69 2.01 -2.01 -2.10
N TYR A 70 1.82 -2.75 -1.00
CA TYR A 70 0.47 -3.05 -0.50
C TYR A 70 -0.22 -1.77 -0.05
N ARG A 71 -1.51 -1.64 -0.40
CA ARG A 71 -2.33 -0.45 -0.07
C ARG A 71 -3.60 -0.78 0.68
N ARG A 72 -4.02 -2.05 0.74
CA ARG A 72 -5.13 -2.50 1.58
C ARG A 72 -4.64 -3.49 2.63
N PHE A 73 -5.03 -3.26 3.87
CA PHE A 73 -4.67 -4.10 5.01
C PHE A 73 -5.92 -4.58 5.72
N LEU A 74 -6.08 -5.90 5.84
CA LEU A 74 -7.08 -6.52 6.70
C LEU A 74 -6.39 -6.86 8.01
N VAL A 75 -6.89 -6.28 9.10
CA VAL A 75 -6.26 -6.33 10.42
C VAL A 75 -7.24 -6.94 11.41
N ASP A 76 -6.87 -8.07 11.99
CA ASP A 76 -7.62 -8.70 13.08
C ASP A 76 -7.11 -8.14 14.41
N LEU A 77 -8.02 -7.52 15.18
CA LEU A 77 -7.73 -6.95 16.50
C LEU A 77 -8.54 -7.69 17.57
N TYR A 78 -7.87 -8.03 18.66
CA TYR A 78 -8.45 -8.76 19.79
C TYR A 78 -8.50 -7.86 21.01
N TRP A 79 -9.70 -7.59 21.50
CA TRP A 79 -9.90 -6.88 22.77
C TRP A 79 -9.56 -7.79 23.93
N SER A 80 -8.66 -7.34 24.81
CA SER A 80 -8.37 -8.01 26.08
C SER A 80 -8.91 -7.17 27.23
N VAL A 81 -9.88 -7.72 27.95
CA VAL A 81 -10.49 -7.10 29.14
C VAL A 81 -9.43 -6.86 30.22
N ASP A 82 -8.57 -7.85 30.47
CA ASP A 82 -7.50 -7.76 31.45
C ASP A 82 -6.52 -6.64 31.11
N SER A 83 -6.06 -6.56 29.86
CA SER A 83 -5.07 -5.57 29.44
C SER A 83 -5.65 -4.18 29.23
N ARG A 84 -6.96 -4.08 28.93
CA ARG A 84 -7.66 -2.88 28.46
C ARG A 84 -7.07 -2.34 27.16
N ALA A 85 -6.64 -3.23 26.27
CA ALA A 85 -6.02 -2.88 25.00
C ALA A 85 -6.47 -3.81 23.86
N TRP A 86 -6.47 -3.25 22.64
CA TRP A 86 -6.60 -3.99 21.40
C TRP A 86 -5.22 -4.54 20.99
N SER A 87 -5.07 -5.85 21.01
CA SER A 87 -3.83 -6.54 20.59
C SER A 87 -4.02 -7.33 19.30
N PHE A 88 -2.93 -7.84 18.76
CA PHE A 88 -2.97 -8.77 17.62
C PHE A 88 -3.07 -10.24 18.06
N CYS A 89 -2.79 -10.53 19.34
CA CYS A 89 -2.79 -11.90 19.85
C CYS A 89 -4.23 -12.39 20.11
N PRO A 90 -4.62 -13.56 19.60
CA PRO A 90 -5.95 -14.11 19.84
C PRO A 90 -6.26 -14.51 21.29
N VAL A 91 -5.26 -14.49 22.18
CA VAL A 91 -5.36 -14.92 23.57
C VAL A 91 -4.92 -13.80 24.51
N ALA A 92 -5.68 -13.56 25.58
CA ALA A 92 -5.36 -12.56 26.58
C ALA A 92 -4.13 -13.00 27.39
N ILE A 93 -3.18 -12.07 27.56
CA ILE A 93 -2.00 -12.28 28.41
C ILE A 93 -2.39 -11.96 29.86
N PRO A 94 -2.29 -12.92 30.81
CA PRO A 94 -2.68 -12.69 32.20
C PRO A 94 -1.78 -11.63 32.87
N LYS A 95 -2.38 -10.72 33.66
CA LYS A 95 -1.64 -9.69 34.40
C LYS A 95 -1.01 -10.20 35.71
N ASP A 96 -1.53 -11.27 36.32
CA ASP A 96 -1.23 -11.66 37.71
C ASP A 96 -0.92 -13.16 37.95
N GLU A 97 -0.69 -13.98 36.93
CA GLU A 97 -0.34 -15.41 37.11
C GLU A 97 1.18 -15.60 37.32
N PRO A 98 1.61 -16.57 38.16
CA PRO A 98 3.03 -16.81 38.43
C PRO A 98 3.71 -17.32 37.15
N VAL A 99 4.44 -16.41 36.50
CA VAL A 99 5.30 -16.71 35.35
C VAL A 99 6.38 -17.71 35.77
N VAL A 100 6.44 -18.85 35.08
CA VAL A 100 7.57 -19.77 35.21
C VAL A 100 8.63 -19.36 34.19
N THR A 101 9.63 -18.61 34.64
CA THR A 101 10.75 -18.19 33.81
C THR A 101 11.67 -19.39 33.56
N ILE A 102 11.73 -19.91 32.34
CA ILE A 102 12.70 -20.96 31.99
C ILE A 102 14.03 -20.29 31.64
N SER A 103 14.92 -20.21 32.62
CA SER A 103 16.33 -19.91 32.35
C SER A 103 17.03 -21.16 31.81
N THR A 104 17.80 -21.02 30.72
CA THR A 104 18.53 -22.09 30.03
C THR A 104 19.78 -22.57 30.79
N THR A 105 19.61 -22.95 32.06
CA THR A 105 20.64 -23.65 32.84
C THR A 105 20.07 -24.95 33.42
N PRO A 106 20.68 -26.12 33.16
CA PRO A 106 20.13 -27.40 33.61
C PRO A 106 20.31 -27.53 35.12
N SER A 107 19.20 -27.48 35.86
CA SER A 107 19.13 -27.84 37.28
C SER A 107 18.16 -29.00 37.45
N VAL A 108 18.63 -30.04 38.14
CA VAL A 108 18.00 -31.36 38.26
C VAL A 108 16.79 -31.35 39.22
N GLY A 109 15.63 -31.73 38.68
CA GLY A 109 14.56 -32.50 39.36
C GLY A 109 13.46 -31.73 40.09
N PRO A 110 12.17 -32.08 39.87
CA PRO A 110 11.12 -31.83 40.86
C PRO A 110 10.52 -33.12 41.42
N THR A 111 10.31 -33.12 42.74
CA THR A 111 9.48 -34.07 43.47
C THR A 111 8.02 -33.68 43.29
N ALA A 112 7.18 -34.61 42.83
CA ALA A 112 5.76 -34.36 42.60
C ALA A 112 4.98 -34.25 43.93
N THR A 113 4.27 -33.15 44.13
CA THR A 113 3.11 -33.07 45.04
C THR A 113 1.91 -32.48 44.29
N THR A 114 0.79 -33.17 44.42
CA THR A 114 -0.49 -32.90 43.78
C THR A 114 -1.14 -31.63 44.34
N SER A 115 -1.30 -30.59 43.51
CA SER A 115 -2.21 -29.46 43.75
C SER A 115 -2.78 -28.94 42.42
N ALA A 116 -3.95 -28.31 42.49
CA ALA A 116 -4.89 -27.99 41.41
C ALA A 116 -4.26 -27.43 40.12
N ALA A 117 -4.87 -27.76 38.98
CA ALA A 117 -4.50 -27.27 37.65
C ALA A 117 -4.44 -25.73 37.62
N ARG A 118 -3.24 -25.19 37.79
CA ARG A 118 -2.89 -23.79 37.50
C ARG A 118 -2.31 -23.75 36.09
N SER A 119 -2.72 -22.76 35.31
CA SER A 119 -2.18 -22.48 33.99
C SER A 119 -0.69 -22.19 34.08
N THR A 120 0.16 -23.04 33.50
CA THR A 120 1.60 -22.78 33.41
C THR A 120 1.84 -21.86 32.22
N VAL A 121 2.12 -20.59 32.48
CA VAL A 121 2.56 -19.64 31.45
C VAL A 121 4.09 -19.72 31.37
N THR A 122 4.60 -20.23 30.25
CA THR A 122 6.04 -20.26 29.99
C THR A 122 6.44 -18.93 29.36
N VAL A 123 7.39 -18.22 29.99
CA VAL A 123 7.99 -17.03 29.39
C VAL A 123 9.36 -17.38 28.86
N GLY A 124 9.52 -17.21 27.55
CA GLY A 124 10.80 -17.23 26.86
C GLY A 124 11.32 -15.81 26.68
N SER A 125 12.60 -15.58 26.97
CA SER A 125 13.31 -14.40 26.51
C SER A 125 13.96 -14.73 25.17
N ASN A 126 13.64 -13.98 24.12
CA ASN A 126 14.33 -14.09 22.83
C ASN A 126 15.67 -13.35 22.86
N SER A 127 16.46 -13.50 21.78
CA SER A 127 17.76 -12.83 21.60
C SER A 127 17.68 -11.29 21.57
N SER A 128 16.47 -10.72 21.50
CA SER A 128 16.21 -9.28 21.38
C SER A 128 15.62 -8.64 22.64
N GLY A 129 15.38 -9.42 23.70
CA GLY A 129 15.00 -8.92 25.03
C GLY A 129 13.50 -8.71 25.27
N SER A 130 12.63 -9.03 24.29
CA SER A 130 11.17 -9.00 24.46
C SER A 130 10.66 -10.27 25.12
N SER A 131 9.70 -10.14 26.04
CA SER A 131 9.08 -11.29 26.72
C SER A 131 7.97 -11.86 25.85
N VAL A 132 8.14 -13.10 25.38
CA VAL A 132 7.12 -13.81 24.60
C VAL A 132 6.48 -14.87 25.50
N TYR A 133 5.14 -14.89 25.50
CA TYR A 133 4.30 -15.75 26.32
C TYR A 133 3.78 -16.91 25.48
N GLU A 134 3.99 -18.14 25.95
CA GLU A 134 3.40 -19.34 25.36
C GLU A 134 1.99 -19.57 25.93
N LEU A 135 0.98 -19.40 25.09
CA LEU A 135 -0.44 -19.43 25.44
C LEU A 135 -1.17 -20.48 24.60
N GLY A 136 -0.95 -21.76 24.92
CA GLY A 136 -1.43 -22.86 24.09
C GLY A 136 -0.68 -22.91 22.76
N PRO A 137 -1.36 -22.86 21.60
CA PRO A 137 -0.68 -22.88 20.29
C PRO A 137 -0.16 -21.49 19.87
N TYR A 138 -0.28 -20.46 20.71
CA TYR A 138 0.07 -19.08 20.38
C TYR A 138 1.34 -18.64 21.14
N LEU A 139 2.21 -17.92 20.45
CA LEU A 139 3.35 -17.22 21.03
C LEU A 139 3.10 -15.72 20.91
N CYS A 140 2.90 -15.02 22.03
CA CYS A 140 2.46 -13.63 22.02
C CYS A 140 3.36 -12.71 22.83
N ALA A 141 3.73 -11.58 22.23
CA ALA A 141 4.37 -10.47 22.95
C ALA A 141 3.32 -9.56 23.61
N ASN A 142 3.65 -9.00 24.77
CA ASN A 142 2.74 -8.12 25.52
C ASN A 142 2.77 -6.65 25.08
N ASP A 143 3.73 -6.27 24.24
CA ASP A 143 3.92 -4.92 23.73
C ASP A 143 3.54 -4.75 22.26
N LEU A 144 2.83 -5.74 21.69
CA LEU A 144 2.28 -5.69 20.34
C LEU A 144 0.78 -5.38 20.37
N ASP A 145 0.44 -4.09 20.26
CA ASP A 145 -0.93 -3.57 20.29
C ASP A 145 -1.24 -2.61 19.12
N LEU A 146 -2.49 -2.13 19.06
CA LEU A 146 -2.93 -1.16 18.06
C LEU A 146 -2.11 0.13 18.07
N SER A 147 -1.56 0.56 19.22
CA SER A 147 -0.71 1.74 19.30
C SER A 147 0.59 1.54 18.52
N GLY A 148 1.17 0.33 18.58
CA GLY A 148 2.32 -0.04 17.77
C GLY A 148 2.05 0.02 16.27
N LEU A 149 0.87 -0.45 15.82
CA LEU A 149 0.45 -0.31 14.41
C LEU A 149 0.36 1.18 14.01
N ILE A 150 -0.26 1.99 14.86
CA ILE A 150 -0.40 3.44 14.63
C ILE A 150 0.98 4.11 14.56
N ASP A 151 1.95 3.70 15.38
CA ASP A 151 3.32 4.22 15.33
C ASP A 151 3.93 4.00 13.93
N ILE A 152 3.87 2.76 13.43
CA ILE A 152 4.42 2.39 12.12
C ILE A 152 3.79 3.22 11.00
N PHE A 153 2.45 3.34 10.99
CA PHE A 153 1.75 4.14 9.99
C PHE A 153 2.07 5.63 10.09
N GLN A 154 2.15 6.16 11.31
CA GLN A 154 2.50 7.56 11.52
C GLN A 154 3.92 7.87 11.00
N ASP A 155 4.86 6.96 11.24
CA ASP A 155 6.24 7.09 10.78
C ASP A 155 6.35 6.93 9.25
N TYR A 156 5.65 5.95 8.67
CA TYR A 156 5.52 5.78 7.22
C TYR A 156 5.00 7.04 6.52
N TYR A 157 3.96 7.69 7.05
CA TYR A 157 3.44 8.91 6.46
C TYR A 157 4.43 10.07 6.54
N LYS A 158 5.17 10.20 7.66
CA LYS A 158 6.23 11.21 7.80
C LYS A 158 7.37 10.96 6.80
N ASP A 159 7.84 9.73 6.68
CA ASP A 159 8.93 9.35 5.77
C ASP A 159 8.58 9.60 4.29
N THR A 160 7.33 9.33 3.93
CA THR A 160 6.87 9.46 2.53
C THR A 160 6.36 10.85 2.16
N THR A 161 6.27 11.81 3.09
CA THR A 161 5.65 13.13 2.84
C THR A 161 6.34 13.92 1.72
N SER A 162 7.66 13.82 1.58
CA SER A 162 8.42 14.54 0.55
C SER A 162 8.57 13.77 -0.77
N GLN A 163 8.03 12.54 -0.85
CA GLN A 163 8.17 11.70 -2.02
C GLN A 163 7.04 12.01 -3.02
N LEU A 164 7.31 11.90 -4.33
CA LEU A 164 6.26 12.10 -5.34
C LEU A 164 5.24 10.98 -5.32
N ASN A 165 5.63 9.78 -4.94
CA ASN A 165 4.84 8.56 -4.88
C ASN A 165 4.15 8.39 -3.51
N VAL A 166 3.45 9.42 -3.05
CA VAL A 166 2.49 9.25 -1.95
C VAL A 166 1.29 8.42 -2.42
N TYR A 167 0.77 7.57 -1.53
CA TYR A 167 -0.40 6.71 -1.77
C TYR A 167 -1.40 6.77 -0.63
N ILE A 168 -2.66 6.49 -0.97
CA ILE A 168 -3.75 6.22 -0.04
C ILE A 168 -3.64 4.77 0.46
N ILE A 169 -3.81 4.57 1.77
CA ILE A 169 -3.95 3.28 2.43
C ILE A 169 -5.39 3.07 2.89
N TYR A 170 -5.86 1.82 2.79
CA TYR A 170 -7.13 1.36 3.33
C TYR A 170 -6.84 0.33 4.43
N ILE A 171 -7.43 0.51 5.61
CA ILE A 171 -7.34 -0.47 6.70
C ILE A 171 -8.76 -0.91 7.07
N THR A 172 -9.00 -2.21 6.99
CA THR A 172 -10.25 -2.84 7.45
C THR A 172 -9.95 -3.56 8.77
N PHE A 173 -10.61 -3.16 9.85
CA PHE A 173 -10.44 -3.74 11.19
C PHE A 173 -11.51 -4.79 11.46
N ASN A 174 -11.10 -6.05 11.55
CA ASN A 174 -11.95 -7.11 12.09
C ASN A 174 -11.77 -7.12 13.62
N LEU A 175 -12.89 -7.03 14.35
CA LEU A 175 -12.87 -6.91 15.81
C LEU A 175 -13.27 -8.23 16.46
N HIS A 176 -12.43 -8.68 17.38
CA HIS A 176 -12.57 -9.93 18.11
C HIS A 176 -12.40 -9.69 19.61
N VAL A 177 -12.75 -10.69 20.41
CA VAL A 177 -12.37 -10.75 21.83
C VAL A 177 -11.27 -11.78 22.01
N ALA A 178 -10.25 -11.45 22.79
CA ALA A 178 -9.18 -12.37 23.10
C ALA A 178 -9.70 -13.53 23.98
N ALA A 179 -9.35 -14.77 23.64
CA ALA A 179 -9.67 -15.94 24.44
C ALA A 179 -8.91 -15.93 25.78
N SER A 180 -9.40 -16.68 26.77
CA SER A 180 -8.69 -16.81 28.05
C SER A 180 -7.43 -17.67 27.89
N ALA A 181 -6.33 -17.27 28.54
CA ALA A 181 -5.11 -18.08 28.64
C ALA A 181 -5.35 -19.48 29.24
N ALA A 182 -6.39 -19.66 30.05
CA ALA A 182 -6.76 -20.96 30.61
C ALA A 182 -7.43 -21.89 29.59
N ALA A 183 -7.98 -21.32 28.51
CA ALA A 183 -8.70 -22.04 27.47
C ALA A 183 -8.46 -21.41 26.08
N PRO A 184 -7.21 -21.39 25.59
CA PRO A 184 -6.80 -20.61 24.40
C PRO A 184 -7.45 -21.09 23.09
N ASN A 185 -7.98 -22.32 23.07
CA ASN A 185 -8.64 -22.90 21.90
C ASN A 185 -10.18 -22.80 21.97
N GLN A 186 -10.73 -22.21 23.04
CA GLN A 186 -12.18 -22.03 23.19
C GLN A 186 -12.59 -20.64 22.71
N PRO A 187 -13.82 -20.45 22.22
CA PRO A 187 -14.34 -19.13 21.89
C PRO A 187 -14.23 -18.19 23.09
N ALA A 188 -13.88 -16.94 22.84
CA ALA A 188 -13.86 -15.92 23.88
C ALA A 188 -15.26 -15.73 24.49
N SER A 189 -15.29 -15.27 25.74
CA SER A 189 -16.53 -14.93 26.44
C SER A 189 -17.13 -13.63 25.91
N LYS A 190 -18.45 -13.49 25.96
CA LYS A 190 -19.12 -12.22 25.65
C LYS A 190 -18.64 -11.13 26.61
N VAL A 191 -18.41 -9.93 26.07
CA VAL A 191 -18.01 -8.72 26.83
C VAL A 191 -19.20 -7.78 26.91
N SER A 192 -19.42 -7.16 28.07
CA SER A 192 -20.55 -6.22 28.28
C SER A 192 -20.24 -5.23 29.40
N GLY A 193 -21.01 -4.13 29.46
CA GLY A 193 -20.91 -3.15 30.54
C GLY A 193 -19.49 -2.54 30.65
N ASP A 194 -18.94 -2.53 31.85
CA ASP A 194 -17.63 -1.93 32.14
C ASP A 194 -16.47 -2.69 31.47
N ASP A 195 -16.65 -3.95 31.04
CA ASP A 195 -15.62 -4.74 30.37
C ASP A 195 -15.43 -4.35 28.90
N LEU A 196 -16.38 -3.59 28.32
CA LEU A 196 -16.24 -3.03 26.99
C LEU A 196 -15.15 -1.94 26.95
N PRO A 197 -14.55 -1.69 25.77
CA PRO A 197 -13.65 -0.56 25.59
C PRO A 197 -14.32 0.75 25.99
N ALA A 198 -13.70 1.47 26.93
CA ALA A 198 -14.08 2.83 27.26
C ALA A 198 -13.83 3.75 26.06
N PHE A 199 -14.40 4.96 26.06
CA PHE A 199 -14.29 5.90 24.94
C PHE A 199 -12.84 6.12 24.44
N SER A 200 -11.87 6.23 25.35
CA SER A 200 -10.44 6.42 25.03
C SER A 200 -9.74 5.18 24.48
N GLU A 201 -10.32 3.99 24.68
CA GLU A 201 -9.79 2.69 24.30
C GLU A 201 -10.40 2.18 22.98
N ARG A 202 -11.38 2.90 22.43
CA ARG A 202 -12.02 2.54 21.17
C ARG A 202 -11.07 2.72 19.99
N VAL A 203 -11.22 1.86 18.99
CA VAL A 203 -10.39 1.86 17.78
C VAL A 203 -10.48 3.19 17.03
N ASP A 204 -11.68 3.76 16.89
CA ASP A 204 -11.90 5.06 16.22
C ASP A 204 -11.17 6.19 16.95
N THR A 205 -11.28 6.25 18.28
CA THR A 205 -10.60 7.25 19.10
C THR A 205 -9.08 7.13 19.01
N LEU A 206 -8.53 5.90 19.11
CA LEU A 206 -7.09 5.66 19.07
C LEU A 206 -6.49 6.07 17.73
N MET A 207 -7.15 5.72 16.62
CA MET A 207 -6.72 6.08 15.26
C MET A 207 -6.77 7.59 15.04
N ASP A 208 -7.89 8.24 15.39
CA ASP A 208 -8.07 9.67 15.18
C ASP A 208 -7.06 10.51 15.97
N ASN A 209 -6.83 10.19 17.25
CA ASN A 209 -5.93 10.94 18.12
C ASN A 209 -4.52 11.16 17.54
N ARG A 210 -4.06 10.24 16.68
CA ARG A 210 -2.68 10.23 16.16
C ARG A 210 -2.57 10.35 14.65
N LEU A 211 -3.61 9.97 13.91
CA LEU A 211 -3.61 9.94 12.46
C LEU A 211 -4.68 10.86 11.83
N PHE A 212 -5.40 11.70 12.60
CA PHE A 212 -6.49 12.55 12.08
C PHE A 212 -6.13 13.37 10.83
N HIS A 213 -4.88 13.86 10.73
CA HIS A 213 -4.41 14.61 9.56
C HIS A 213 -4.46 13.82 8.25
N TYR A 214 -4.38 12.49 8.32
CA TYR A 214 -4.36 11.61 7.16
C TYR A 214 -5.72 10.97 6.86
N ILE A 215 -6.66 10.95 7.82
CA ILE A 215 -7.92 10.21 7.69
C ILE A 215 -8.92 11.00 6.83
N TYR A 216 -9.49 10.32 5.83
CA TYR A 216 -10.66 10.78 5.10
C TYR A 216 -11.91 10.11 5.66
N THR A 217 -12.90 10.91 6.08
CA THR A 217 -13.99 10.46 6.94
C THR A 217 -15.33 10.26 6.22
N PRO A 218 -16.24 9.41 6.77
CA PRO A 218 -17.64 9.35 6.37
C PRO A 218 -18.35 10.71 6.31
N SER A 219 -18.16 11.57 7.32
CA SER A 219 -18.82 12.89 7.36
C SER A 219 -18.26 13.85 6.32
N GLN A 220 -16.96 13.80 6.05
CA GLN A 220 -16.36 14.53 4.94
C GLN A 220 -16.96 14.07 3.61
N LEU A 221 -17.06 12.76 3.38
CA LEU A 221 -17.70 12.23 2.16
C LEU A 221 -19.14 12.71 2.02
N ALA A 222 -19.96 12.59 3.08
CA ALA A 222 -21.35 12.99 3.05
C ALA A 222 -21.52 14.49 2.78
N LYS A 223 -20.68 15.32 3.42
CA LYS A 223 -20.66 16.77 3.18
C LYS A 223 -20.31 17.08 1.73
N GLU A 224 -19.23 16.51 1.22
CA GLU A 224 -18.78 16.76 -0.16
C GLU A 224 -19.81 16.28 -1.19
N ARG A 225 -20.42 15.10 -0.99
CA ARG A 225 -21.49 14.57 -1.85
C ARG A 225 -22.74 15.44 -1.91
N SER A 226 -23.06 16.16 -0.84
CA SER A 226 -24.25 17.00 -0.79
C SER A 226 -24.12 18.30 -1.59
N ASN A 227 -22.88 18.76 -1.83
CA ASN A 227 -22.60 19.93 -2.66
C ASN A 227 -21.22 19.82 -3.34
N LEU A 228 -21.22 19.32 -4.58
CA LEU A 228 -20.04 19.17 -5.43
C LEU A 228 -19.45 20.52 -5.84
N ASN A 229 -20.29 21.54 -6.00
CA ASN A 229 -19.89 22.90 -6.39
C ASN A 229 -19.04 23.58 -5.32
N GLU A 230 -19.18 23.20 -4.05
CA GLU A 230 -18.36 23.70 -2.93
C GLU A 230 -17.24 22.74 -2.51
N SER A 231 -17.16 21.56 -3.14
CA SER A 231 -16.19 20.52 -2.80
C SER A 231 -15.36 20.06 -4.01
N TRP A 232 -15.77 18.98 -4.67
CA TRP A 232 -15.01 18.29 -5.72
C TRP A 232 -14.73 19.13 -6.96
N TYR A 233 -15.50 20.21 -7.18
CA TYR A 233 -15.33 21.10 -8.32
C TYR A 233 -14.58 22.40 -8.00
N VAL A 234 -14.17 22.61 -6.75
CA VAL A 234 -13.36 23.77 -6.30
C VAL A 234 -11.88 23.41 -6.23
N VAL A 235 -11.40 22.68 -7.24
CA VAL A 235 -10.00 22.29 -7.41
C VAL A 235 -9.63 22.40 -8.89
N ASP A 236 -8.34 22.30 -9.19
CA ASP A 236 -7.86 22.25 -10.58
C ASP A 236 -8.50 21.08 -11.34
N ASP A 237 -8.73 21.27 -12.64
CA ASP A 237 -9.48 20.31 -13.47
C ASP A 237 -8.91 18.89 -13.39
N GLY A 238 -7.59 18.74 -13.38
CA GLY A 238 -6.90 17.45 -13.28
C GLY A 238 -7.11 16.72 -11.94
N TYR A 239 -7.68 17.37 -10.93
CA TYR A 239 -8.00 16.79 -9.62
C TYR A 239 -9.50 16.50 -9.46
N LYS A 240 -10.35 17.01 -10.36
CA LYS A 240 -11.79 16.77 -10.29
C LYS A 240 -12.10 15.30 -10.59
N PRO A 241 -12.99 14.64 -9.82
CA PRO A 241 -13.47 13.33 -10.17
C PRO A 241 -14.26 13.40 -11.47
N ILE A 242 -14.00 12.47 -12.38
CA ILE A 242 -14.68 12.42 -13.66
C ILE A 242 -16.11 11.86 -13.51
N THR A 243 -17.05 12.45 -14.23
CA THR A 243 -18.49 12.25 -13.97
C THR A 243 -19.06 11.01 -14.62
N GLU A 244 -18.30 10.26 -15.43
CA GLU A 244 -18.77 9.02 -16.08
C GLU A 244 -18.91 7.84 -15.10
N TYR A 245 -18.45 8.01 -13.87
CA TYR A 245 -18.37 6.96 -12.85
C TYR A 245 -19.41 7.10 -11.74
N PHE A 246 -20.25 8.13 -11.79
CA PHE A 246 -21.25 8.37 -10.76
C PHE A 246 -22.41 9.24 -11.26
N THR A 247 -23.49 9.24 -10.49
CA THR A 247 -24.71 9.97 -10.81
C THR A 247 -24.64 11.40 -10.26
N ILE A 248 -25.05 12.38 -11.06
CA ILE A 248 -25.15 13.78 -10.62
C ILE A 248 -26.63 14.20 -10.59
N ASN A 249 -27.06 14.66 -9.43
CA ASN A 249 -28.35 15.29 -9.21
C ASN A 249 -28.16 16.80 -9.13
N LYS A 250 -28.90 17.55 -9.96
CA LYS A 250 -28.88 19.02 -9.92
C LYS A 250 -30.15 19.55 -9.26
N LEU A 251 -29.98 20.29 -8.18
CA LEU A 251 -31.06 20.97 -7.46
C LEU A 251 -31.49 22.25 -8.20
N SER A 252 -32.64 22.80 -7.82
CA SER A 252 -33.25 23.97 -8.47
C SER A 252 -32.43 25.26 -8.33
N ASP A 253 -31.60 25.36 -7.30
CA ASP A 253 -30.65 26.44 -7.05
C ASP A 253 -29.34 26.30 -7.85
N GLY A 254 -29.19 25.20 -8.62
CA GLY A 254 -27.99 24.91 -9.40
C GLY A 254 -26.95 24.04 -8.69
N THR A 255 -27.16 23.74 -7.39
CA THR A 255 -26.28 22.88 -6.60
C THR A 255 -26.26 21.47 -7.16
N GLN A 256 -25.07 20.92 -7.36
CA GLN A 256 -24.87 19.53 -7.79
C GLN A 256 -24.54 18.65 -6.60
N SER A 257 -25.21 17.51 -6.50
CA SER A 257 -24.98 16.48 -5.49
C SER A 257 -24.85 15.11 -6.15
N THR A 258 -24.32 14.13 -5.42
CA THR A 258 -24.23 12.75 -5.90
C THR A 258 -24.62 11.76 -4.81
N PRO A 259 -25.48 10.76 -5.11
CA PRO A 259 -25.84 9.73 -4.15
C PRO A 259 -24.77 8.63 -4.03
N ASP A 260 -23.98 8.42 -5.07
CA ASP A 260 -23.13 7.24 -5.28
C ASP A 260 -21.65 7.58 -5.57
N GLY A 261 -21.34 8.83 -5.92
CA GLY A 261 -20.01 9.23 -6.36
C GLY A 261 -18.95 9.18 -5.28
N TRP A 262 -17.70 9.06 -5.69
CA TRP A 262 -16.54 9.15 -4.79
C TRP A 262 -15.55 10.17 -5.35
N PRO A 263 -14.76 10.84 -4.50
CA PRO A 263 -13.69 11.69 -4.99
C PRO A 263 -12.66 10.87 -5.78
N GLY A 264 -11.93 11.53 -6.67
CA GLY A 264 -10.79 10.95 -7.37
C GLY A 264 -9.58 10.78 -6.45
N THR A 265 -8.65 9.90 -6.80
CA THR A 265 -7.43 9.68 -5.99
C THR A 265 -6.62 10.98 -5.82
N LYS A 266 -6.48 11.80 -6.87
CA LYS A 266 -5.77 13.10 -6.80
C LYS A 266 -6.49 14.10 -5.91
N TYR A 267 -7.82 14.14 -5.90
CA TYR A 267 -8.57 15.01 -4.98
C TYR A 267 -8.25 14.68 -3.53
N VAL A 268 -8.38 13.42 -3.13
CA VAL A 268 -8.17 13.03 -1.73
C VAL A 268 -6.71 13.21 -1.34
N GLN A 269 -5.80 12.74 -2.17
CA GLN A 269 -4.39 12.63 -1.84
C GLN A 269 -3.61 13.94 -1.99
N LEU A 270 -3.92 14.74 -3.02
CA LEU A 270 -3.14 15.94 -3.36
C LEU A 270 -3.91 17.22 -3.02
N ALA A 271 -5.22 17.27 -3.29
CA ALA A 271 -6.00 18.48 -2.99
C ALA A 271 -6.41 18.57 -1.51
N LYS A 272 -6.69 17.43 -0.86
CA LYS A 272 -7.06 17.35 0.56
C LYS A 272 -5.96 16.82 1.46
N GLU A 273 -4.85 16.35 0.90
CA GLU A 273 -3.71 15.78 1.63
C GLU A 273 -4.11 14.66 2.61
N ARG A 274 -5.17 13.92 2.28
CA ARG A 274 -5.63 12.74 3.03
C ARG A 274 -5.09 11.47 2.39
N ARG A 275 -4.69 10.51 3.22
CA ARG A 275 -3.96 9.31 2.80
C ARG A 275 -4.44 8.02 3.48
N LEU A 276 -5.48 8.07 4.30
CA LEU A 276 -5.96 6.93 5.08
C LEU A 276 -7.49 6.83 5.04
N PHE A 277 -7.98 5.65 4.69
CA PHE A 277 -9.37 5.24 4.86
C PHE A 277 -9.43 4.09 5.85
N LEU A 278 -10.41 4.15 6.75
CA LEU A 278 -10.62 3.16 7.79
C LEU A 278 -12.02 2.58 7.66
N GLU A 279 -12.16 1.27 7.79
CA GLU A 279 -13.45 0.57 7.78
C GLU A 279 -13.48 -0.48 8.90
N TYR A 280 -14.64 -0.67 9.52
CA TYR A 280 -14.89 -1.84 10.34
C TYR A 280 -15.23 -3.03 9.43
N GLY A 281 -14.54 -4.15 9.57
CA GLY A 281 -14.84 -5.39 8.87
C GLY A 281 -15.85 -6.24 9.63
N SER A 282 -15.50 -7.51 9.88
CA SER A 282 -16.30 -8.38 10.73
C SER A 282 -16.15 -8.00 12.20
N VAL A 283 -17.25 -8.06 12.95
CA VAL A 283 -17.24 -7.91 14.41
C VAL A 283 -17.80 -9.18 15.02
N ASP A 284 -17.03 -9.79 15.91
CA ASP A 284 -17.44 -11.03 16.58
C ASP A 284 -18.71 -10.82 17.44
N PRO A 285 -19.59 -11.84 17.55
CA PRO A 285 -20.79 -11.77 18.38
C PRO A 285 -20.52 -11.42 19.85
N GLN A 286 -19.33 -11.77 20.36
CA GLN A 286 -18.90 -11.43 21.72
C GLN A 286 -18.80 -9.93 21.97
N LEU A 287 -18.72 -9.12 20.91
CA LEU A 287 -18.70 -7.65 20.93
C LEU A 287 -20.04 -7.06 20.45
N GLU A 288 -21.16 -7.79 20.53
CA GLU A 288 -22.46 -7.26 20.07
C GLU A 288 -22.88 -5.97 20.80
N ASP A 289 -22.45 -5.79 22.04
CA ASP A 289 -22.72 -4.59 22.84
C ASP A 289 -21.73 -3.43 22.52
N TYR A 290 -20.69 -3.68 21.70
CA TYR A 290 -19.75 -2.65 21.22
C TYR A 290 -20.38 -1.84 20.09
N ASP A 291 -21.01 -0.73 20.44
CA ASP A 291 -21.66 0.15 19.46
C ASP A 291 -20.63 0.84 18.56
N LEU A 292 -20.55 0.45 17.29
CA LEU A 292 -19.68 1.05 16.27
C LEU A 292 -20.03 2.51 15.91
N THR A 293 -21.22 2.96 16.29
CA THR A 293 -21.75 4.30 16.01
C THR A 293 -21.60 5.28 17.18
N THR A 294 -21.19 4.78 18.35
CA THR A 294 -20.73 5.63 19.46
C THR A 294 -19.29 6.08 19.26
N GLY A 295 -18.91 7.21 19.85
CA GLY A 295 -17.54 7.74 19.72
C GLY A 295 -17.45 8.91 18.74
N LYS A 296 -16.34 8.97 17.99
CA LYS A 296 -16.27 9.75 16.75
C LYS A 296 -16.63 8.81 15.61
N SER A 297 -17.88 8.38 15.56
CA SER A 297 -18.41 7.47 14.51
C SER A 297 -18.25 7.98 13.08
N GLU A 298 -17.80 9.23 12.95
CA GLU A 298 -17.34 9.83 11.72
C GLU A 298 -15.89 9.50 11.34
N VAL A 299 -15.13 8.66 12.06
CA VAL A 299 -13.72 8.36 11.72
C VAL A 299 -13.59 7.12 10.85
N ILE A 300 -14.34 6.06 11.20
CA ILE A 300 -14.25 4.74 10.56
C ILE A 300 -15.55 4.46 9.82
N PHE A 301 -15.45 4.06 8.55
CA PHE A 301 -16.58 3.67 7.74
C PHE A 301 -17.25 2.39 8.29
N PRO A 302 -18.58 2.27 8.19
CA PRO A 302 -19.28 1.08 8.66
C PRO A 302 -18.93 -0.15 7.80
N PRO A 303 -19.24 -1.37 8.27
CA PRO A 303 -18.97 -2.58 7.52
C PRO A 303 -19.60 -2.64 6.13
N GLY A 304 -18.80 -3.05 5.14
CA GLY A 304 -19.22 -3.21 3.75
C GLY A 304 -19.29 -1.90 2.96
N TYR A 305 -18.76 -0.79 3.50
CA TYR A 305 -18.82 0.51 2.83
C TYR A 305 -17.64 0.75 1.89
N LEU A 306 -16.47 0.19 2.19
CA LEU A 306 -15.24 0.28 1.36
C LEU A 306 -14.86 -1.08 0.74
N THR A 307 -15.71 -2.09 0.92
CA THR A 307 -15.48 -3.48 0.52
C THR A 307 -16.72 -4.06 -0.16
N SER A 308 -16.53 -4.74 -1.30
CA SER A 308 -17.54 -5.55 -1.96
C SER A 308 -16.89 -6.83 -2.48
N THR A 309 -16.99 -7.90 -1.70
CA THR A 309 -16.36 -9.18 -2.06
C THR A 309 -17.10 -9.83 -3.22
N VAL A 310 -16.37 -10.12 -4.30
CA VAL A 310 -16.88 -10.90 -5.43
C VAL A 310 -16.62 -12.39 -5.16
N PRO A 311 -17.66 -13.22 -5.04
CA PRO A 311 -17.49 -14.65 -4.72
C PRO A 311 -16.66 -15.36 -5.78
N ALA A 312 -15.74 -16.24 -5.32
CA ALA A 312 -15.07 -17.17 -6.22
C ALA A 312 -16.08 -18.25 -6.68
N PRO A 313 -16.04 -18.69 -7.95
CA PRO A 313 -16.91 -19.75 -8.43
C PRO A 313 -16.69 -21.05 -7.65
N SER A 314 -17.79 -21.73 -7.34
CA SER A 314 -17.82 -22.98 -6.58
C SER A 314 -17.55 -24.18 -7.51
N GLY A 315 -16.30 -24.43 -7.90
CA GLY A 315 -15.94 -25.68 -8.59
C GLY A 315 -14.70 -25.62 -9.50
N ASP A 316 -14.10 -26.78 -9.74
CA ASP A 316 -12.95 -27.06 -10.64
C ASP A 316 -13.25 -26.82 -12.14
N THR A 317 -14.09 -25.83 -12.47
CA THR A 317 -14.25 -25.38 -13.86
C THR A 317 -13.10 -24.45 -14.20
N LYS A 318 -12.14 -24.99 -14.94
CA LYS A 318 -11.00 -24.26 -15.49
C LYS A 318 -11.46 -23.16 -16.44
N GLY A 319 -11.58 -21.94 -15.93
CA GLY A 319 -11.81 -20.72 -16.71
C GLY A 319 -11.74 -19.47 -15.82
N LEU A 320 -10.78 -18.59 -16.10
CA LEU A 320 -10.54 -17.33 -15.39
C LEU A 320 -11.60 -16.25 -15.67
N ASP A 321 -12.53 -16.47 -16.60
CA ASP A 321 -13.61 -15.52 -16.95
C ASP A 321 -14.81 -15.60 -15.98
N TYR A 322 -14.89 -16.61 -15.10
CA TYR A 322 -16.01 -16.75 -14.15
C TYR A 322 -15.80 -15.88 -12.90
N GLY A 323 -16.79 -15.05 -12.58
CA GLY A 323 -16.70 -14.04 -11.51
C GLY A 323 -16.01 -12.76 -11.97
N CYS A 324 -15.76 -12.62 -13.28
CA CYS A 324 -15.14 -11.43 -13.81
C CYS A 324 -16.10 -10.28 -14.09
N LEU A 325 -15.67 -9.04 -13.85
CA LEU A 325 -16.49 -7.85 -14.04
C LEU A 325 -16.48 -7.34 -15.50
N TYR A 326 -15.72 -7.97 -16.38
CA TYR A 326 -15.81 -7.70 -17.80
C TYR A 326 -17.14 -8.23 -18.38
N ASP A 327 -17.91 -7.36 -19.02
CA ASP A 327 -19.12 -7.70 -19.76
C ASP A 327 -19.03 -7.07 -21.16
N ALA A 328 -18.99 -7.90 -22.20
CA ALA A 328 -18.87 -7.44 -23.58
C ALA A 328 -20.03 -6.53 -24.05
N GLY A 329 -21.20 -6.60 -23.38
CA GLY A 329 -22.35 -5.74 -23.65
C GLY A 329 -22.32 -4.40 -22.90
N ALA A 330 -21.39 -4.21 -21.96
CA ALA A 330 -21.29 -3.00 -21.18
C ALA A 330 -20.51 -1.90 -21.91
N SER A 331 -21.04 -0.69 -21.83
CA SER A 331 -20.46 0.56 -22.34
C SER A 331 -20.21 1.57 -21.21
N GLN A 332 -20.96 1.46 -20.11
CA GLN A 332 -20.90 2.34 -18.95
C GLN A 332 -20.50 1.58 -17.69
N VAL A 333 -19.92 2.33 -16.74
CA VAL A 333 -19.51 1.81 -15.44
C VAL A 333 -20.72 1.29 -14.66
N SER A 334 -21.86 1.98 -14.71
CA SER A 334 -23.09 1.61 -14.00
C SER A 334 -23.65 0.22 -14.38
N GLN A 335 -23.26 -0.31 -15.54
CA GLN A 335 -23.69 -1.64 -16.01
C GLN A 335 -22.90 -2.78 -15.36
N VAL A 336 -21.78 -2.45 -14.71
CA VAL A 336 -20.87 -3.41 -14.07
C VAL A 336 -20.59 -2.97 -12.63
N ASN A 337 -20.81 -3.85 -11.66
CA ASN A 337 -20.56 -3.52 -10.26
C ASN A 337 -19.07 -3.68 -9.89
N SER A 338 -18.22 -2.77 -10.36
CA SER A 338 -16.77 -2.73 -10.02
C SER A 338 -16.41 -1.82 -8.86
N SER A 339 -17.41 -1.18 -8.23
CA SER A 339 -17.20 -0.34 -7.05
C SER A 339 -16.79 -1.19 -5.84
N TRP A 340 -15.66 -0.84 -5.24
CA TRP A 340 -15.06 -1.50 -4.07
C TRP A 340 -14.84 -3.01 -4.23
N ALA A 341 -14.72 -3.49 -5.48
CA ALA A 341 -14.70 -4.91 -5.76
C ALA A 341 -13.40 -5.58 -5.29
N LEU A 342 -13.52 -6.61 -4.45
CA LEU A 342 -12.41 -7.37 -3.88
C LEU A 342 -12.49 -8.84 -4.29
N SER A 343 -11.33 -9.49 -4.46
CA SER A 343 -11.26 -10.95 -4.62
C SER A 343 -11.55 -11.65 -3.29
N ASN A 344 -12.29 -12.76 -3.32
CA ASN A 344 -12.62 -13.54 -2.12
C ASN A 344 -11.39 -14.17 -1.42
N SER A 345 -10.41 -14.71 -2.18
CA SER A 345 -9.19 -15.28 -1.61
C SER A 345 -8.12 -15.58 -2.65
N LEU A 346 -6.87 -15.19 -2.38
CA LEU A 346 -5.68 -15.68 -3.06
C LEU A 346 -4.91 -16.64 -2.16
N SER A 347 -5.14 -17.94 -2.38
CA SER A 347 -4.47 -19.03 -1.67
C SER A 347 -3.32 -19.62 -2.48
N VAL A 348 -2.24 -19.98 -1.80
CA VAL A 348 -1.06 -20.63 -2.41
C VAL A 348 -1.44 -22.00 -3.02
N PRO A 349 -1.08 -22.29 -4.29
CA PRO A 349 -1.25 -23.61 -4.88
C PRO A 349 -0.48 -24.70 -4.10
N ARG A 350 -1.13 -25.84 -3.86
CA ARG A 350 -0.52 -26.97 -3.11
C ARG A 350 0.17 -27.96 -4.05
N GLY A 351 1.25 -28.59 -3.57
CA GLY A 351 1.93 -29.68 -4.28
C GLY A 351 2.84 -29.25 -5.42
N MET A 352 3.10 -27.94 -5.56
CA MET A 352 4.01 -27.36 -6.54
C MET A 352 5.30 -26.88 -5.88
N ASN A 353 6.36 -26.73 -6.68
CA ASN A 353 7.59 -26.05 -6.26
C ASN A 353 7.32 -24.54 -6.04
N GLU A 354 8.03 -23.92 -5.08
CA GLU A 354 7.85 -22.51 -4.69
C GLU A 354 7.86 -21.55 -5.90
N THR A 355 8.80 -21.72 -6.85
CA THR A 355 8.94 -20.83 -8.01
C THR A 355 7.73 -20.92 -8.94
N TYR A 356 7.29 -22.15 -9.26
CA TYR A 356 6.13 -22.34 -10.13
C TYR A 356 4.84 -21.91 -9.44
N ALA A 357 4.69 -22.21 -8.14
CA ALA A 357 3.54 -21.77 -7.36
C ALA A 357 3.46 -20.24 -7.26
N LEU A 358 4.61 -19.57 -7.12
CA LEU A 358 4.68 -18.10 -7.12
C LEU A 358 4.29 -17.52 -8.47
N SER A 359 4.78 -18.10 -9.57
CA SER A 359 4.39 -17.71 -10.93
C SER A 359 2.88 -17.84 -11.15
N GLU A 360 2.29 -18.97 -10.78
CA GLU A 360 0.84 -19.17 -10.93
C GLU A 360 0.03 -18.21 -10.05
N LEU A 361 0.55 -17.89 -8.85
CA LEU A 361 -0.08 -16.91 -7.97
C LEU A 361 -0.01 -15.50 -8.59
N SER A 362 1.13 -15.10 -9.14
CA SER A 362 1.30 -13.85 -9.88
C SER A 362 0.35 -13.77 -11.08
N ASP A 363 0.20 -14.84 -11.86
CA ASP A 363 -0.73 -14.88 -13.00
C ASP A 363 -2.18 -14.71 -12.54
N ARG A 364 -2.58 -15.32 -11.40
CA ARG A 364 -3.91 -15.10 -10.81
C ARG A 364 -4.11 -13.64 -10.39
N VAL A 365 -3.09 -12.99 -9.83
CA VAL A 365 -3.15 -11.57 -9.46
C VAL A 365 -3.32 -10.67 -10.68
N VAL A 366 -2.56 -10.91 -11.75
CA VAL A 366 -2.69 -10.19 -13.03
C VAL A 366 -4.12 -10.32 -13.56
N ASN A 367 -4.66 -11.54 -13.58
CA ASN A 367 -6.01 -11.80 -14.06
C ASN A 367 -7.08 -11.11 -13.20
N LEU A 368 -6.99 -11.18 -11.87
CA LEU A 368 -7.91 -10.50 -10.97
C LEU A 368 -7.88 -8.97 -11.18
N THR A 369 -6.69 -8.42 -11.39
CA THR A 369 -6.51 -6.97 -11.61
C THR A 369 -7.09 -6.54 -12.97
N ALA A 370 -6.79 -7.29 -14.05
CA ALA A 370 -7.39 -7.08 -15.37
C ALA A 370 -8.92 -7.20 -15.34
N CYS A 371 -9.41 -8.01 -14.40
CA CYS A 371 -10.81 -8.22 -14.15
C CYS A 371 -11.50 -7.12 -13.31
N GLY A 372 -10.76 -6.09 -12.88
CA GLY A 372 -11.29 -5.00 -12.07
C GLY A 372 -11.47 -5.35 -10.59
N LEU A 373 -10.85 -6.43 -10.11
CA LEU A 373 -10.88 -6.84 -8.71
C LEU A 373 -9.59 -6.46 -8.00
N THR A 374 -9.71 -6.00 -6.76
CA THR A 374 -8.56 -5.85 -5.86
C THR A 374 -8.14 -7.23 -5.35
N PRO A 375 -6.92 -7.71 -5.66
CA PRO A 375 -6.40 -8.99 -5.16
C PRO A 375 -6.08 -8.90 -3.66
N ILE A 376 -6.64 -9.81 -2.86
CA ILE A 376 -6.39 -9.94 -1.41
C ILE A 376 -5.61 -11.23 -1.11
N LEU A 377 -4.35 -11.08 -0.69
CA LEU A 377 -3.53 -12.18 -0.18
C LEU A 377 -3.95 -12.52 1.26
N ASN A 378 -4.50 -13.70 1.46
CA ASN A 378 -5.02 -14.17 2.75
C ASN A 378 -4.33 -15.45 3.25
N SER A 379 -3.12 -15.72 2.78
CA SER A 379 -2.33 -16.90 3.18
C SER A 379 -0.85 -16.56 3.33
N THR A 380 -0.19 -17.26 4.27
CA THR A 380 1.26 -17.17 4.45
C THR A 380 1.97 -17.82 3.26
N LEU A 381 2.83 -17.08 2.58
CA LEU A 381 3.52 -17.57 1.38
C LEU A 381 4.62 -18.56 1.74
N PHE A 382 4.43 -19.83 1.36
CA PHE A 382 5.42 -20.91 1.57
C PHE A 382 5.91 -21.04 3.02
N ASN A 383 5.00 -20.82 3.98
CA ASN A 383 5.27 -20.81 5.41
C ASN A 383 6.33 -19.78 5.85
N LYS A 384 6.51 -18.70 5.08
CA LYS A 384 7.41 -17.59 5.37
C LYS A 384 6.60 -16.30 5.47
N THR A 385 6.75 -15.58 6.57
CA THR A 385 6.13 -14.27 6.78
C THR A 385 6.91 -13.19 6.03
N ALA A 386 6.33 -11.99 5.92
CA ALA A 386 6.95 -10.92 5.12
C ALA A 386 8.21 -10.31 5.76
N ASP A 387 8.44 -10.49 7.06
CA ASP A 387 9.70 -10.15 7.74
C ASP A 387 10.84 -11.12 7.40
N GLU A 388 10.52 -12.38 7.12
CA GLU A 388 11.50 -13.41 6.72
C GLU A 388 11.78 -13.37 5.21
N ALA A 389 10.74 -13.14 4.39
CA ALA A 389 10.81 -13.29 2.94
C ALA A 389 10.08 -12.18 2.17
N ALA A 390 10.45 -10.92 2.43
CA ALA A 390 9.83 -9.73 1.83
C ALA A 390 9.68 -9.80 0.29
N THR A 391 10.66 -10.36 -0.42
CA THR A 391 10.64 -10.46 -1.89
C THR A 391 9.45 -11.25 -2.43
N LEU A 392 8.97 -12.28 -1.71
CA LEU A 392 7.82 -13.07 -2.15
C LEU A 392 6.55 -12.21 -2.17
N TYR A 393 6.31 -11.46 -1.09
CA TYR A 393 5.19 -10.55 -0.96
C TYR A 393 5.31 -9.38 -1.93
N LYS A 394 6.53 -8.87 -2.14
CA LYS A 394 6.79 -7.85 -3.16
C LYS A 394 6.38 -8.31 -4.55
N ASN A 395 6.77 -9.51 -4.98
CA ASN A 395 6.40 -10.04 -6.29
C ASN A 395 4.88 -10.07 -6.48
N ILE A 396 4.13 -10.49 -5.46
CA ILE A 396 2.66 -10.53 -5.50
C ILE A 396 2.05 -9.13 -5.60
N SER A 397 2.55 -8.17 -4.82
CA SER A 397 2.14 -6.77 -4.90
C SER A 397 2.38 -6.18 -6.28
N LEU A 398 3.58 -6.38 -6.83
CA LEU A 398 3.97 -5.90 -8.16
C LEU A 398 3.14 -6.52 -9.29
N SER A 399 2.70 -7.78 -9.17
CA SER A 399 1.80 -8.41 -10.15
C SER A 399 0.41 -7.76 -10.22
N SER A 400 0.04 -6.88 -9.28
CA SER A 400 -1.22 -6.13 -9.31
C SER A 400 -1.17 -4.85 -10.14
N THR A 401 -0.03 -4.54 -10.78
CA THR A 401 0.04 -3.49 -11.81
C THR A 401 -0.65 -3.98 -13.07
N TRP A 402 -1.39 -3.10 -13.75
CA TRP A 402 -2.27 -3.49 -14.86
C TRP A 402 -1.85 -2.88 -16.20
N ALA A 403 -1.05 -1.82 -16.19
CA ALA A 403 -0.73 -1.07 -17.38
C ALA A 403 0.46 -1.69 -18.14
N TRP A 404 1.66 -1.56 -17.60
CA TRP A 404 2.92 -1.84 -18.30
C TRP A 404 3.25 -3.33 -18.40
N ALA A 405 3.88 -3.72 -19.51
CA ALA A 405 4.43 -5.05 -19.68
C ALA A 405 5.64 -5.27 -18.77
N GLU A 406 6.03 -6.53 -18.57
CA GLU A 406 7.24 -6.84 -17.81
C GLU A 406 8.45 -6.15 -18.42
N GLY A 407 9.17 -5.40 -17.60
CA GLY A 407 10.34 -4.65 -18.07
C GLY A 407 10.02 -3.27 -18.68
N GLU A 408 8.77 -2.82 -18.65
CA GLU A 408 8.37 -1.47 -19.09
C GLU A 408 8.01 -0.58 -17.87
N PRO A 409 7.95 0.76 -18.02
CA PRO A 409 8.44 1.52 -19.17
C PRO A 409 9.98 1.51 -19.25
N GLN A 410 10.52 1.21 -20.43
CA GLN A 410 11.96 1.29 -20.69
C GLN A 410 12.46 2.74 -20.60
N GLY A 411 13.72 2.91 -20.18
CA GLY A 411 14.34 4.24 -20.04
C GLY A 411 13.92 5.02 -18.78
N SER A 412 13.16 4.39 -17.88
CA SER A 412 12.77 4.97 -16.58
C SER A 412 13.92 5.07 -15.57
N ASP A 413 15.02 4.37 -15.80
CA ASP A 413 16.24 4.31 -14.97
C ASP A 413 17.37 5.24 -15.46
N VAL A 414 17.32 5.68 -16.72
CA VAL A 414 18.32 6.58 -17.33
C VAL A 414 18.25 7.98 -16.70
N GLY A 415 19.31 8.39 -15.99
CA GLY A 415 19.45 9.70 -15.33
C GLY A 415 20.45 10.64 -16.01
N GLU A 416 21.14 10.19 -17.05
CA GLU A 416 22.13 10.95 -17.83
C GLU A 416 21.84 10.77 -19.33
N GLY A 417 21.99 11.84 -20.12
CA GLY A 417 21.66 11.82 -21.55
C GLY A 417 20.20 12.11 -21.86
N ILE A 418 19.62 13.14 -21.20
CA ILE A 418 18.25 13.66 -21.44
C ILE A 418 17.95 13.87 -22.94
N ASP A 419 18.98 14.10 -23.75
CA ASP A 419 18.88 14.39 -25.17
C ASP A 419 18.85 13.15 -26.11
N SER A 420 18.96 11.91 -25.61
CA SER A 420 19.13 10.74 -26.48
C SER A 420 18.45 9.45 -25.96
N PRO A 421 17.17 9.53 -25.54
CA PRO A 421 16.12 9.04 -26.45
C PRO A 421 14.87 9.94 -26.35
N GLN A 422 14.83 11.02 -27.13
CA GLN A 422 13.67 11.92 -27.20
C GLN A 422 12.43 11.24 -27.81
N HIS A 423 12.63 10.13 -28.52
CA HIS A 423 11.56 9.52 -29.30
C HIS A 423 10.93 8.31 -28.64
N ASP A 424 11.64 7.45 -27.90
CA ASP A 424 11.05 6.30 -27.20
C ASP A 424 10.34 6.73 -25.92
N ARG A 425 9.22 7.46 -26.08
CA ARG A 425 8.53 8.19 -25.01
C ARG A 425 7.02 8.12 -25.13
N CYS A 426 6.49 7.37 -26.09
CA CYS A 426 5.06 7.26 -26.32
C CYS A 426 4.59 5.84 -26.01
N ALA A 427 3.46 5.72 -25.32
CA ALA A 427 2.91 4.45 -24.91
C ALA A 427 2.06 3.82 -26.03
N VAL A 428 2.25 2.52 -26.22
CA VAL A 428 1.37 1.70 -27.04
C VAL A 428 0.82 0.55 -26.22
N MET A 429 -0.43 0.16 -26.48
CA MET A 429 -0.95 -1.14 -26.08
C MET A 429 -0.50 -2.19 -27.10
N ASP A 430 0.14 -3.26 -26.64
CA ASP A 430 0.59 -4.37 -27.49
C ASP A 430 -0.28 -5.61 -27.24
N VAL A 431 -1.08 -6.00 -28.24
CA VAL A 431 -2.02 -7.15 -28.11
C VAL A 431 -1.30 -8.49 -28.03
N SER A 432 -0.01 -8.57 -28.39
CA SER A 432 0.78 -9.80 -28.29
C SER A 432 1.22 -10.13 -26.86
N VAL A 433 1.15 -9.15 -25.96
CA VAL A 433 1.49 -9.29 -24.53
C VAL A 433 0.26 -9.04 -23.65
N GLY A 434 -0.91 -9.53 -24.07
CA GLY A 434 -2.13 -9.46 -23.27
C GLY A 434 -2.73 -8.06 -23.13
N GLY A 435 -2.36 -7.12 -24.00
CA GLY A 435 -2.82 -5.73 -23.92
C GLY A 435 -2.06 -4.88 -22.91
N HIS A 436 -0.91 -5.36 -22.43
CA HIS A 436 0.00 -4.54 -21.63
C HIS A 436 0.73 -3.49 -22.48
N TRP A 437 1.16 -2.44 -21.81
CA TRP A 437 1.72 -1.25 -22.44
C TRP A 437 3.22 -1.37 -22.63
N ARG A 438 3.71 -0.77 -23.71
CA ARG A 438 5.14 -0.69 -24.03
C ARG A 438 5.50 0.72 -24.47
N VAL A 439 6.78 1.04 -24.29
CA VAL A 439 7.34 2.29 -24.78
C VAL A 439 7.80 2.08 -26.23
N THR A 440 7.52 3.06 -27.08
CA THR A 440 8.01 3.07 -28.46
C THR A 440 8.28 4.48 -28.96
N ASN A 441 8.90 4.56 -30.13
CA ASN A 441 9.31 5.78 -30.78
C ASN A 441 8.08 6.59 -31.23
N CYS A 442 7.88 7.80 -30.71
CA CYS A 442 6.74 8.66 -31.04
C CYS A 442 6.60 8.99 -32.53
N THR A 443 7.66 8.82 -33.33
CA THR A 443 7.64 9.01 -34.80
C THR A 443 7.19 7.79 -35.57
N ASP A 444 7.11 6.62 -34.91
CA ASP A 444 6.55 5.41 -35.50
C ASP A 444 5.10 5.60 -35.93
N ILE A 445 4.64 4.77 -36.86
CA ILE A 445 3.26 4.80 -37.31
C ILE A 445 2.47 3.65 -36.70
N ARG A 446 1.38 3.96 -36.00
CA ARG A 446 0.42 3.00 -35.45
C ARG A 446 -1.01 3.53 -35.60
N ARG A 447 -2.00 2.67 -35.41
CA ARG A 447 -3.39 3.14 -35.26
C ARG A 447 -3.57 3.72 -33.86
N ALA A 448 -4.53 4.63 -33.70
CA ALA A 448 -4.85 5.26 -32.42
C ALA A 448 -6.02 4.57 -31.73
N ALA A 449 -5.95 4.40 -30.41
CA ALA A 449 -7.10 4.03 -29.59
C ALA A 449 -7.96 5.28 -29.37
N CYS A 450 -9.21 5.21 -29.81
CA CYS A 450 -10.15 6.32 -29.77
C CYS A 450 -11.31 5.96 -28.84
N ARG A 451 -11.44 6.72 -27.75
CA ARG A 451 -12.52 6.57 -26.79
C ARG A 451 -13.80 7.20 -27.33
N VAL A 452 -14.93 6.52 -27.18
CA VAL A 452 -16.22 6.99 -27.70
C VAL A 452 -16.93 7.86 -26.66
N GLY A 453 -16.91 9.17 -26.87
CA GLY A 453 -17.51 10.15 -25.95
C GLY A 453 -17.19 9.87 -24.47
N ASN A 454 -18.23 9.86 -23.65
CA ASN A 454 -18.15 9.66 -22.21
C ASN A 454 -18.44 8.20 -21.79
N LEU A 455 -18.11 7.21 -22.63
CA LEU A 455 -18.34 5.78 -22.37
C LEU A 455 -17.01 5.08 -22.00
N PRO A 456 -16.74 4.79 -20.71
CA PRO A 456 -15.50 4.16 -20.23
C PRO A 456 -15.10 2.86 -20.89
N TYR A 457 -16.07 2.08 -21.36
CA TYR A 457 -15.84 0.73 -21.87
C TYR A 457 -15.96 0.64 -23.39
N THR A 458 -16.18 1.76 -24.09
CA THR A 458 -16.42 1.77 -25.53
C THR A 458 -15.26 2.44 -26.28
N TRP A 459 -14.64 1.67 -27.14
CA TRP A 459 -13.47 2.05 -27.92
C TRP A 459 -13.70 1.85 -29.41
N THR A 460 -13.01 2.66 -30.20
CA THR A 460 -12.78 2.44 -31.64
C THR A 460 -11.30 2.63 -31.96
N ILE A 461 -10.89 2.31 -33.18
CA ILE A 461 -9.54 2.60 -33.67
C ILE A 461 -9.56 3.44 -34.93
N SER A 462 -8.47 4.15 -35.18
CA SER A 462 -8.30 4.92 -36.41
C SER A 462 -8.29 4.04 -37.67
N ASN A 463 -8.81 4.58 -38.77
CA ASN A 463 -8.90 3.89 -40.06
C ASN A 463 -7.55 3.71 -40.76
N THR A 464 -6.57 4.54 -40.43
CA THR A 464 -5.19 4.48 -40.94
C THR A 464 -4.19 4.62 -39.79
N VAL A 465 -2.90 4.45 -40.11
CA VAL A 465 -1.79 4.61 -39.16
C VAL A 465 -1.23 6.03 -39.20
N TYR A 466 -0.73 6.52 -38.06
CA TYR A 466 -0.23 7.88 -37.88
C TYR A 466 0.96 7.89 -36.92
N SER A 467 1.80 8.93 -37.02
CA SER A 467 2.74 9.30 -35.95
C SER A 467 1.97 9.64 -34.67
N TYR A 468 2.59 9.62 -33.49
CA TYR A 468 1.88 9.93 -32.24
C TYR A 468 1.23 11.33 -32.26
N SER A 469 1.96 12.36 -32.71
CA SER A 469 1.46 13.74 -32.75
C SER A 469 0.30 13.92 -33.75
N ASP A 470 0.41 13.28 -34.92
CA ASP A 470 -0.66 13.30 -35.92
C ASP A 470 -1.87 12.46 -35.47
N ALA A 471 -1.61 11.36 -34.74
CA ALA A 471 -2.65 10.50 -34.20
C ALA A 471 -3.56 11.28 -33.25
N TYR A 472 -2.94 12.02 -32.31
CA TYR A 472 -3.67 12.84 -31.35
C TYR A 472 -4.56 13.89 -32.03
N SER A 473 -4.07 14.50 -33.11
CA SER A 473 -4.74 15.62 -33.77
C SER A 473 -5.80 15.18 -34.79
N TYR A 474 -5.60 14.03 -35.47
CA TYR A 474 -6.33 13.72 -36.70
C TYR A 474 -6.81 12.27 -36.84
N ALA A 475 -6.38 11.33 -35.99
CA ALA A 475 -6.66 9.90 -36.26
C ALA A 475 -8.07 9.45 -35.86
N CYS A 476 -8.67 10.09 -34.86
CA CYS A 476 -9.92 9.64 -34.29
C CYS A 476 -11.16 10.12 -35.08
N PRO A 477 -12.12 9.22 -35.38
CA PRO A 477 -13.39 9.60 -36.01
C PRO A 477 -14.20 10.63 -35.23
N GLU A 478 -15.21 11.22 -35.87
CA GLU A 478 -16.17 12.12 -35.22
C GLU A 478 -16.77 11.50 -33.94
N ASN A 479 -16.98 12.32 -32.92
CA ASN A 479 -17.45 11.94 -31.58
C ASN A 479 -16.53 10.99 -30.80
N THR A 480 -15.26 10.87 -31.20
CA THR A 480 -14.25 10.11 -30.48
C THR A 480 -12.97 10.92 -30.29
N THR A 481 -12.23 10.62 -29.24
CA THR A 481 -10.95 11.28 -28.95
C THR A 481 -9.88 10.25 -28.67
N MET A 482 -8.63 10.55 -29.03
CA MET A 482 -7.52 9.67 -28.65
C MET A 482 -7.48 9.56 -27.13
N GLY A 483 -7.35 8.35 -26.61
CA GLY A 483 -7.50 8.10 -25.18
C GLY A 483 -6.56 7.02 -24.67
N VAL A 484 -6.57 6.86 -23.35
CA VAL A 484 -5.83 5.84 -22.63
C VAL A 484 -6.76 5.18 -21.60
N PRO A 485 -6.69 3.85 -21.41
CA PRO A 485 -7.38 3.20 -20.31
C PRO A 485 -6.88 3.71 -18.96
N ARG A 486 -7.79 3.94 -18.00
CA ARG A 486 -7.47 4.55 -16.70
C ARG A 486 -7.62 3.59 -15.52
N THR A 487 -8.09 2.37 -15.78
CA THR A 487 -8.15 1.26 -14.84
C THR A 487 -7.78 -0.04 -15.53
N GLY A 488 -7.43 -1.08 -14.77
CA GLY A 488 -7.20 -2.42 -15.32
C GLY A 488 -8.40 -2.95 -16.09
N LEU A 489 -9.63 -2.65 -15.64
CA LEU A 489 -10.85 -3.06 -16.33
C LEU A 489 -11.03 -2.30 -17.66
N GLU A 490 -10.86 -0.96 -17.69
CA GLU A 490 -10.86 -0.21 -18.96
C GLU A 490 -9.80 -0.77 -19.93
N ASN A 491 -8.63 -1.19 -19.42
CA ASN A 491 -7.56 -1.79 -20.23
C ASN A 491 -8.01 -3.09 -20.90
N THR A 492 -8.66 -3.97 -20.14
CA THR A 492 -9.28 -5.19 -20.64
C THR A 492 -10.33 -4.91 -21.71
N TYR A 493 -11.18 -3.89 -21.56
CA TYR A 493 -12.16 -3.52 -22.59
C TYR A 493 -11.49 -3.13 -23.92
N LEU A 494 -10.46 -2.29 -23.88
CA LEU A 494 -9.73 -1.93 -25.09
C LEU A 494 -9.03 -3.15 -25.70
N TYR A 495 -8.34 -3.96 -24.89
CA TYR A 495 -7.66 -5.17 -25.35
C TYR A 495 -8.62 -6.15 -26.03
N ARG A 496 -9.76 -6.46 -25.39
CA ARG A 496 -10.77 -7.37 -25.93
C ARG A 496 -11.38 -6.81 -27.22
N TYR A 497 -11.66 -5.51 -27.26
CA TYR A 497 -12.12 -4.84 -28.49
C TYR A 497 -11.12 -4.99 -29.65
N LEU A 498 -9.82 -4.80 -29.40
CA LEU A 498 -8.78 -4.95 -30.42
C LEU A 498 -8.70 -6.38 -30.96
N LEU A 499 -8.92 -7.40 -30.11
CA LEU A 499 -8.96 -8.79 -30.55
C LEU A 499 -10.18 -9.14 -31.43
N THR A 500 -11.25 -8.33 -31.40
CA THR A 500 -12.40 -8.52 -32.30
C THR A 500 -12.15 -8.01 -33.72
N GLN A 501 -11.08 -7.24 -33.94
CA GLN A 501 -10.76 -6.69 -35.25
C GLN A 501 -10.24 -7.77 -36.21
N SER A 502 -10.38 -7.54 -37.52
CA SER A 502 -9.88 -8.51 -38.50
C SER A 502 -8.35 -8.67 -38.38
N SER A 503 -7.85 -9.87 -38.65
CA SER A 503 -6.40 -10.19 -38.65
C SER A 503 -5.57 -9.38 -39.65
N ASN A 504 -6.21 -8.71 -40.62
CA ASN A 504 -5.54 -7.79 -41.53
C ASN A 504 -5.23 -6.42 -40.88
N ILE A 505 -5.98 -6.07 -39.83
CA ILE A 505 -5.88 -4.82 -39.09
C ILE A 505 -5.10 -5.05 -37.80
N ILE A 506 -5.56 -5.98 -36.96
CA ILE A 506 -4.92 -6.36 -35.69
C ILE A 506 -4.64 -7.86 -35.70
N ASN A 507 -3.39 -8.25 -35.51
CA ASN A 507 -2.95 -9.64 -35.43
C ASN A 507 -1.87 -9.79 -34.35
N PRO A 508 -2.20 -10.41 -33.20
CA PRO A 508 -1.25 -10.64 -32.11
C PRO A 508 0.01 -11.44 -32.50
N ALA A 509 -0.06 -12.27 -33.55
CA ALA A 509 1.06 -13.05 -34.03
C ALA A 509 1.85 -12.36 -35.15
N SER A 510 1.49 -11.13 -35.53
CA SER A 510 2.18 -10.41 -36.60
C SER A 510 3.57 -9.94 -36.15
N PRO A 511 4.62 -10.11 -36.97
CA PRO A 511 5.91 -9.48 -36.69
C PRO A 511 5.89 -7.96 -36.95
N ASP A 512 4.87 -7.45 -37.63
CA ASP A 512 4.70 -6.02 -37.92
C ASP A 512 4.08 -5.32 -36.70
N PRO A 513 4.82 -4.42 -36.02
CA PRO A 513 4.32 -3.65 -34.89
C PRO A 513 3.03 -2.89 -35.21
N ALA A 514 2.87 -2.35 -36.42
CA ALA A 514 1.68 -1.60 -36.81
C ALA A 514 0.39 -2.45 -36.87
N LYS A 515 0.52 -3.78 -36.85
CA LYS A 515 -0.59 -4.74 -36.78
C LYS A 515 -0.82 -5.31 -35.39
N ARG A 516 -0.03 -4.97 -34.38
CA ARG A 516 -0.22 -5.48 -33.01
C ARG A 516 -0.14 -4.41 -31.91
N GLU A 517 0.35 -3.22 -32.24
CA GLU A 517 0.49 -2.09 -31.33
C GLU A 517 -0.47 -0.96 -31.71
N ILE A 518 -1.04 -0.32 -30.68
CA ILE A 518 -1.99 0.78 -30.82
C ILE A 518 -1.57 1.93 -29.92
N TRP A 519 -1.57 3.15 -30.47
CA TRP A 519 -1.26 4.35 -29.70
C TRP A 519 -2.29 4.60 -28.60
N LEU A 520 -1.78 4.90 -27.40
CA LEU A 520 -2.54 5.40 -26.26
C LEU A 520 -2.20 6.88 -26.06
N ASP A 521 -3.14 7.72 -25.62
CA ASP A 521 -2.84 9.12 -25.25
C ASP A 521 -2.04 9.17 -23.94
N PHE A 522 -0.76 8.77 -23.99
CA PHE A 522 0.12 8.74 -22.84
C PHE A 522 1.59 8.80 -23.27
N ASN A 523 2.34 9.77 -22.76
CA ASN A 523 3.74 9.97 -23.12
C ASN A 523 4.57 10.57 -21.98
N SER A 524 5.89 10.46 -22.08
CA SER A 524 6.89 11.03 -21.17
C SER A 524 7.86 11.99 -21.88
N ARG A 525 7.34 12.79 -22.83
CA ARG A 525 8.16 13.71 -23.64
C ARG A 525 8.70 14.91 -22.87
N ASP A 526 7.93 15.42 -21.90
CA ASP A 526 8.34 16.58 -21.08
C ASP A 526 9.41 16.19 -20.04
N ILE A 527 9.11 15.19 -19.20
CA ILE A 527 10.06 14.64 -18.22
C ILE A 527 10.08 13.11 -18.34
N THR A 528 11.29 12.53 -18.44
CA THR A 528 11.55 11.10 -18.68
C THR A 528 10.79 10.13 -17.76
N SER A 529 10.64 10.48 -16.49
CA SER A 529 9.97 9.67 -15.46
C SER A 529 8.51 10.05 -15.23
N CYS A 530 7.98 11.03 -15.97
CA CYS A 530 6.65 11.57 -15.78
C CYS A 530 5.80 11.28 -17.01
N TRP A 531 4.84 10.38 -16.85
CA TRP A 531 3.91 10.04 -17.91
C TRP A 531 2.63 10.85 -17.79
N ALA A 532 2.24 11.53 -18.87
CA ALA A 532 1.11 12.44 -18.91
C ALA A 532 0.19 12.16 -20.11
N THR A 533 -1.09 12.49 -19.92
CA THR A 533 -2.13 12.49 -20.97
C THR A 533 -2.35 13.92 -21.48
N GLY A 534 -3.02 14.08 -22.63
CA GLY A 534 -3.25 15.41 -23.22
C GLY A 534 -2.37 15.71 -24.43
N GLY A 535 -1.92 14.67 -25.13
CA GLY A 535 -1.23 14.79 -26.40
C GLY A 535 0.27 15.09 -26.31
N PRO A 536 0.89 15.40 -27.46
CA PRO A 536 2.35 15.48 -27.60
C PRO A 536 3.02 16.53 -26.72
N GLU A 537 2.33 17.62 -26.40
CA GLU A 537 2.86 18.75 -25.63
C GLU A 537 2.36 18.76 -24.17
N ALA A 538 1.88 17.60 -23.69
CA ALA A 538 1.45 17.45 -22.31
C ALA A 538 2.60 17.73 -21.34
N SER A 539 2.39 18.68 -20.44
CA SER A 539 3.37 19.03 -19.41
C SER A 539 3.25 18.13 -18.19
N CYS A 540 4.39 17.78 -17.60
CA CYS A 540 4.45 17.07 -16.34
C CYS A 540 3.90 17.97 -15.21
N PRO A 541 2.95 17.49 -14.39
CA PRO A 541 2.41 18.29 -13.29
C PRO A 541 3.40 18.52 -12.14
N TYR A 542 4.58 17.88 -12.16
CA TYR A 542 5.59 17.98 -11.13
C TYR A 542 6.78 18.82 -11.63
N ALA A 543 7.24 19.76 -10.81
CA ALA A 543 8.35 20.66 -11.15
C ALA A 543 9.75 19.98 -11.15
N SER A 544 9.85 18.69 -10.78
CA SER A 544 11.12 17.98 -10.64
C SER A 544 10.95 16.47 -10.83
N ASP A 545 11.89 15.84 -11.53
CA ASP A 545 11.96 14.37 -11.68
C ASP A 545 12.09 13.69 -10.29
N PRO A 546 11.34 12.62 -9.98
CA PRO A 546 11.56 11.76 -8.82
C PRO A 546 13.03 11.46 -8.51
N LYS A 547 13.85 11.24 -9.54
CA LYS A 547 15.30 10.99 -9.38
C LYS A 547 16.06 12.19 -8.84
N GLN A 548 15.62 13.41 -9.16
CA GLN A 548 16.21 14.62 -8.59
C GLN A 548 15.85 14.79 -7.11
N LEU A 549 14.67 14.33 -6.69
CA LEU A 549 14.30 14.32 -5.27
C LEU A 549 15.14 13.31 -4.48
N GLU A 550 15.35 12.10 -5.00
CA GLU A 550 16.22 11.10 -4.37
C GLU A 550 17.68 11.60 -4.30
N LYS A 551 18.23 12.14 -5.41
CA LYS A 551 19.57 12.75 -5.43
C LYS A 551 19.70 13.90 -4.45
N ARG A 552 18.68 14.75 -4.30
CA ARG A 552 18.71 15.89 -3.37
C ARG A 552 18.75 15.42 -1.91
N THR A 553 17.98 14.40 -1.56
CA THR A 553 17.97 13.82 -0.20
C THR A 553 19.31 13.15 0.15
N VAL A 554 19.90 12.38 -0.78
CA VAL A 554 21.24 11.78 -0.62
C VAL A 554 22.33 12.87 -0.51
N LEU A 555 22.23 13.94 -1.28
CA LEU A 555 23.19 15.04 -1.23
C LEU A 555 23.14 15.80 0.11
N VAL A 556 21.94 16.09 0.63
CA VAL A 556 21.76 16.81 1.90
C VAL A 556 22.29 15.98 3.08
N SER A 557 21.98 14.68 3.12
CA SER A 557 22.47 13.76 4.16
C SER A 557 23.99 13.57 4.10
N ALA A 558 24.57 13.46 2.91
CA ALA A 558 26.02 13.41 2.73
C ALA A 558 26.72 14.70 3.18
N ILE A 559 26.17 15.88 2.84
CA ILE A 559 26.70 17.17 3.29
C ILE A 559 26.64 17.27 4.81
N ALA A 560 25.53 16.87 5.44
CA ALA A 560 25.40 16.87 6.89
C ALA A 560 26.45 15.96 7.56
N ALA A 561 26.68 14.75 7.03
CA ALA A 561 27.71 13.84 7.53
C ALA A 561 29.12 14.42 7.38
N ILE A 562 29.43 15.07 6.25
CA ILE A 562 30.71 15.75 6.02
C ILE A 562 30.91 16.88 7.03
N VAL A 563 29.89 17.72 7.26
CA VAL A 563 29.93 18.81 8.24
C VAL A 563 30.18 18.26 9.66
N ILE A 564 29.49 17.20 10.06
CA ILE A 564 29.69 16.55 11.37
C ILE A 564 31.12 15.99 11.49
N CYS A 565 31.64 15.33 10.45
CA CYS A 565 33.01 14.84 10.41
C CYS A 565 34.05 15.98 10.55
N ILE A 566 33.84 17.11 9.86
CA ILE A 566 34.71 18.29 9.96
C ILE A 566 34.67 18.87 11.38
N ILE A 567 33.49 19.02 11.98
CA ILE A 567 33.35 19.52 13.36
C ILE A 567 34.03 18.57 14.36
N THR A 568 33.88 17.26 14.16
CA THR A 568 34.51 16.24 15.01
C THR A 568 36.04 16.28 14.88
N ALA A 569 36.56 16.41 13.66
CA ALA A 569 38.00 16.56 13.43
C ALA A 569 38.53 17.85 14.08
N LEU A 570 37.86 18.99 13.90
CA LEU A 570 38.25 20.27 14.51
C LEU A 570 38.23 20.21 16.03
N THR A 571 37.22 19.59 16.65
CA THR A 571 37.15 19.42 18.11
C THR A 571 38.27 18.52 18.65
N LEU A 572 38.65 17.47 17.92
CA LEU A 572 39.83 16.65 18.23
C LEU A 572 41.14 17.44 18.09
N PHE A 573 41.31 18.22 17.02
CA PHE A 573 42.50 19.08 16.84
C PHE A 573 42.61 20.13 17.95
N VAL A 574 41.49 20.74 18.36
CA VAL A 574 41.46 21.70 19.49
C VAL A 574 41.85 21.02 20.79
N LYS A 575 41.31 19.83 21.09
CA LYS A 575 41.70 19.05 22.28
C LYS A 575 43.18 18.64 22.26
N CYS A 576 43.68 18.15 21.13
CA CYS A 576 45.10 17.79 20.96
C CYS A 576 46.01 19.02 21.12
N ASN A 577 45.62 20.18 20.60
CA ASN A 577 46.39 21.41 20.72
C ASN A 577 46.33 21.99 22.15
N ALA A 578 45.17 21.93 22.81
CA ALA A 578 45.01 22.32 24.21
C ALA A 578 45.83 21.42 25.14
N ASN A 579 45.81 20.11 24.92
CA ASN A 579 46.62 19.15 25.68
C ASN A 579 48.12 19.37 25.44
N ARG A 580 48.54 19.65 24.19
CA ARG A 580 49.92 20.03 23.86
C ARG A 580 50.34 21.35 24.52
N ARG A 581 49.45 22.35 24.59
CA ARG A 581 49.72 23.62 25.30
C ARG A 581 49.82 23.43 26.82
N ASN A 582 48.94 22.64 27.42
CA ASN A 582 48.98 22.35 28.87
C ASN A 582 50.20 21.49 29.25
N SER A 583 50.57 20.51 28.43
CA SER A 583 51.83 19.76 28.54
C SER A 583 53.07 20.67 28.54
N ARG A 584 53.08 21.74 27.74
CA ARG A 584 54.17 22.72 27.71
C ARG A 584 54.16 23.68 28.91
N ARG A 585 53.00 23.98 29.50
CA ARG A 585 52.89 24.80 30.72
C ARG A 585 53.28 24.06 32.00
N GLY A 586 53.06 22.74 32.07
CA GLY A 586 53.44 21.91 33.22
C GLY A 586 54.95 21.70 33.42
N LYS A 587 55.81 22.15 32.48
CA LYS A 587 57.27 21.99 32.56
C LYS A 587 58.02 23.23 33.10
N ARG A 588 57.32 24.24 33.63
CA ARG A 588 57.94 25.42 34.27
C ARG A 588 57.29 25.77 35.60
N VAL A 589 57.55 24.96 36.63
CA VAL A 589 57.61 25.33 38.06
C VAL A 589 58.67 24.40 38.68
N ILE A 590 59.94 24.78 38.60
CA ILE A 590 60.81 25.27 39.70
C ILE A 590 60.97 24.26 40.85
N HIS A 591 62.11 23.56 40.83
CA HIS A 591 62.72 22.87 41.97
C HIS A 591 63.20 23.93 42.99
N GLY A 592 62.75 23.81 44.24
CA GLY A 592 63.22 24.61 45.37
C GLY A 592 62.87 23.95 46.70
N TRP A 593 63.81 23.13 47.19
CA TRP A 593 64.17 22.72 48.56
C TRP A 593 63.24 23.12 49.72
N GLU A 594 62.85 22.14 50.54
CA GLU A 594 63.20 21.93 51.98
C GLU A 594 61.92 22.17 52.82
N TYR A 595 61.59 21.53 53.95
CA TYR A 595 62.27 20.70 54.94
C TYR A 595 61.18 19.94 55.76
N GLU A 596 61.60 18.97 56.57
CA GLU A 596 60.81 18.12 57.48
C GLU A 596 59.86 18.85 58.46
N GLY A 597 58.78 18.16 58.86
CA GLY A 597 57.94 18.53 60.01
C GLY A 597 56.87 17.48 60.33
N VAL A 598 57.12 16.72 61.40
CA VAL A 598 56.42 15.55 61.98
C VAL A 598 54.96 15.87 62.41
N PRO A 599 54.04 14.89 62.41
CA PRO A 599 52.61 15.11 62.66
C PRO A 599 52.24 15.28 64.14
N SER A 600 51.18 16.07 64.38
CA SER A 600 50.33 16.01 65.57
C SER A 600 48.88 16.24 65.18
#